data_AF-A0A356YY00-F1
#
_entry.id   AF-A0A356YY00-F1
#
_cell.length_a   1.000
_cell.length_b   1.000
_cell.length_c   1.000
_cell.angle_alpha   90.00
_cell.angle_beta   90.00
_cell.angle_gamma   90.00
#
_symmetry.space_group_name_H-M   'P 1'
#
loop_
_entity.id
_entity.type
_entity.pdbx_description
1 polymer ?
#
loop_
_entity_poly.entity_id
_entity_poly.type
_entity_poly.pdbx_seq_one_letter_code
_entity_poly.pdbx_strand_id
1 'polypeptide(L)'
;MSKNILITYATYTGSAQIVAEQISANLSNKEFKTTVMPMTEVKDLSGFDAVIAGSAIHGGMWLPEAFDFLESHKEKLNSKPFAAFLVCMTMAMKNSEKYLQFVSDFMIPVRKIVPPVSEGLFAGRLEIKKVQSLTDKIKFRISIATGVMKEGDHISSTEILRWSDSLSHLL
;
A
#
# COMPACT_ATOMS: atom_id res chain seq x y z
N MET A 1 -13.80 17.84 16.74
CA MET A 1 -14.13 17.55 15.33
C MET A 1 -13.49 16.23 14.97
N SER A 2 -14.14 15.40 14.16
CA SER A 2 -13.55 14.17 13.62
C SER A 2 -12.37 14.52 12.72
N LYS A 3 -11.22 13.85 12.89
CA LYS A 3 -10.06 14.06 12.02
C LYS A 3 -10.37 13.56 10.61
N ASN A 4 -9.97 14.34 9.60
CA ASN A 4 -10.13 14.03 8.19
C ASN A 4 -8.84 13.40 7.62
N ILE A 5 -8.91 12.14 7.21
CA ILE A 5 -7.77 11.35 6.76
C ILE A 5 -7.90 11.09 5.25
N LEU A 6 -6.86 11.42 4.49
CA LEU A 6 -6.73 10.96 3.12
C LEU A 6 -6.08 9.58 3.11
N ILE A 7 -6.67 8.64 2.39
CA ILE A 7 -6.09 7.33 2.10
C ILE A 7 -5.91 7.26 0.59
N THR A 8 -4.66 7.32 0.14
CA THR A 8 -4.35 7.38 -1.28
C THR A 8 -3.45 6.24 -1.71
N TYR A 9 -3.60 5.81 -2.97
CA TYR A 9 -2.90 4.64 -3.46
C TYR A 9 -2.46 4.75 -4.92
N ALA A 10 -1.39 4.03 -5.25
CA ALA A 10 -1.01 3.69 -6.61
C ALA A 10 -1.15 2.18 -6.81
N THR A 11 -1.78 1.76 -7.90
CA THR A 11 -2.15 0.35 -8.11
C THR A 11 -1.93 -0.07 -9.56
N TYR A 12 -1.51 -1.32 -9.75
CA TYR A 12 -1.34 -1.91 -11.08
C TYR A 12 -2.46 -2.90 -11.42
N THR A 13 -2.79 -3.80 -10.49
CA THR A 13 -3.84 -4.83 -10.67
C THR A 13 -5.02 -4.68 -9.70
N GLY A 14 -5.13 -3.54 -9.00
CA GLY A 14 -6.24 -3.23 -8.09
C GLY A 14 -6.02 -3.61 -6.62
N SER A 15 -4.95 -4.34 -6.28
CA SER A 15 -4.76 -4.79 -4.89
C SER A 15 -4.55 -3.64 -3.89
N ALA A 16 -3.79 -2.61 -4.26
CA ALA A 16 -3.56 -1.46 -3.37
C ALA A 16 -4.82 -0.63 -3.11
N GLN A 17 -5.73 -0.57 -4.09
CA GLN A 17 -7.05 0.03 -3.93
C GLN A 17 -7.87 -0.73 -2.87
N ILE A 18 -7.94 -2.05 -2.97
CA ILE A 18 -8.69 -2.89 -2.02
C ILE A 18 -8.14 -2.71 -0.60
N VAL A 19 -6.82 -2.67 -0.45
CA VAL A 19 -6.18 -2.41 0.85
C VAL A 19 -6.56 -1.02 1.39
N ALA A 20 -6.48 0.02 0.57
CA ALA A 20 -6.88 1.38 0.94
C ALA A 20 -8.35 1.46 1.39
N GLU A 21 -9.26 0.80 0.67
CA GLU A 21 -10.68 0.74 1.00
C GLU A 21 -10.94 0.02 2.33
N GLN A 22 -10.20 -1.07 2.63
CA GLN A 22 -10.32 -1.77 3.91
C GLN A 22 -9.78 -0.95 5.09
N ILE A 23 -8.66 -0.24 4.92
CA ILE A 23 -8.14 0.71 5.92
C ILE A 23 -9.20 1.78 6.19
N SER A 24 -9.79 2.34 5.13
CA SER A 24 -10.83 3.37 5.20
C SER A 24 -12.07 2.90 5.96
N ALA A 25 -12.56 1.71 5.64
CA ALA A 25 -13.72 1.13 6.30
C ALA A 25 -13.47 0.96 7.81
N ASN A 26 -12.29 0.48 8.19
CA ASN A 26 -11.95 0.31 9.60
C ASN A 26 -11.85 1.65 10.35
N LEU A 27 -11.17 2.64 9.77
CA LEU A 27 -11.02 3.95 10.41
C LEU A 27 -12.35 4.71 10.46
N SER A 28 -13.21 4.59 9.45
CA SER A 28 -14.56 5.16 9.46
C SER A 28 -15.41 4.64 10.62
N ASN A 29 -15.28 3.35 10.97
CA ASN A 29 -15.97 2.75 12.12
C ASN A 29 -15.46 3.29 13.47
N LYS A 30 -14.33 4.00 13.48
CA LYS A 30 -13.71 4.62 14.67
C LYS A 30 -13.89 6.14 14.69
N GLU A 31 -14.95 6.63 14.06
CA GLU A 31 -15.32 8.06 14.02
C GLU A 31 -14.32 8.96 13.29
N PHE A 32 -13.40 8.42 12.48
CA PHE A 32 -12.59 9.21 11.55
C PHE A 32 -13.36 9.49 10.27
N LYS A 33 -13.21 10.69 9.70
CA LYS A 33 -13.66 10.97 8.35
C LYS A 33 -12.57 10.55 7.39
N THR A 34 -12.85 9.65 6.45
CA THR A 34 -11.85 9.16 5.49
C THR A 34 -12.24 9.50 4.06
N THR A 35 -11.26 9.84 3.23
CA THR A 35 -11.41 9.98 1.78
C THR A 35 -10.45 9.02 1.10
N VAL A 36 -10.95 8.23 0.15
CA VAL A 36 -10.15 7.25 -0.60
C VAL A 36 -10.09 7.67 -2.06
N MET A 37 -8.89 7.81 -2.62
CA MET A 37 -8.71 8.11 -4.04
C MET A 37 -7.31 7.74 -4.55
N PRO A 38 -7.16 7.40 -5.84
CA PRO A 38 -5.85 7.15 -6.41
C PRO A 38 -4.96 8.40 -6.33
N MET A 39 -3.65 8.19 -6.20
CA MET A 39 -2.66 9.27 -6.05
C MET A 39 -2.71 10.28 -7.19
N THR A 40 -3.05 9.83 -8.40
CA THR A 40 -3.20 10.68 -9.60
C THR A 40 -4.36 11.67 -9.52
N GLU A 41 -5.30 11.47 -8.61
CA GLU A 41 -6.45 12.36 -8.40
C GLU A 41 -6.24 13.34 -7.23
N VAL A 42 -5.18 13.16 -6.44
CA VAL A 42 -4.91 14.04 -5.30
C VAL A 42 -4.30 15.36 -5.78
N LYS A 43 -5.06 16.44 -5.63
CA LYS A 43 -4.64 17.80 -6.02
C LYS A 43 -4.10 18.62 -4.86
N ASP A 44 -4.58 18.36 -3.65
CA ASP A 44 -4.21 19.11 -2.46
C ASP A 44 -4.36 18.27 -1.18
N LEU A 45 -3.54 18.58 -0.18
CA LEU A 45 -3.54 17.96 1.14
C LEU A 45 -3.96 18.89 2.28
N SER A 46 -4.32 20.15 2.01
CA SER A 46 -4.57 21.15 3.05
C SER A 46 -5.81 20.83 3.89
N GLY A 47 -6.81 20.18 3.29
CA GLY A 47 -8.05 19.79 3.97
C GLY A 47 -7.99 18.49 4.79
N PHE A 48 -6.82 17.85 4.87
CA PHE A 48 -6.63 16.60 5.61
C PHE A 48 -5.73 16.80 6.82
N ASP A 49 -6.10 16.18 7.93
CA ASP A 49 -5.32 16.20 9.17
C ASP A 49 -4.18 15.17 9.13
N ALA A 50 -4.37 14.07 8.39
CA ALA A 50 -3.36 13.02 8.21
C ALA A 50 -3.48 12.36 6.82
N VAL A 51 -2.40 11.69 6.40
CA VAL A 51 -2.35 10.98 5.11
C VAL A 51 -1.83 9.56 5.30
N ILE A 52 -2.54 8.60 4.71
CA ILE A 52 -2.09 7.22 4.53
C ILE A 52 -1.86 7.03 3.04
N ALA A 53 -0.63 6.72 2.63
CA ALA A 53 -0.28 6.48 1.24
C ALA A 53 0.17 5.05 1.02
N GLY A 54 -0.18 4.43 -0.10
CA GLY A 54 0.42 3.14 -0.43
C GLY A 54 0.56 2.84 -1.90
N SER A 55 1.45 1.90 -2.21
CA SER A 55 1.74 1.54 -3.59
C SER A 55 1.85 0.04 -3.78
N ALA A 56 1.42 -0.44 -4.94
CA ALA A 56 1.84 -1.75 -5.40
C ALA A 56 3.35 -1.75 -5.67
N ILE A 57 4.01 -2.86 -5.39
CA ILE A 57 5.42 -3.04 -5.73
C ILE A 57 5.56 -3.62 -7.13
N HIS A 58 6.30 -2.93 -7.98
CA HIS A 58 6.72 -3.44 -9.29
C HIS A 58 8.24 -3.30 -9.44
N GLY A 59 8.91 -4.38 -9.85
CA GLY A 59 10.37 -4.37 -10.00
C GLY A 59 11.15 -4.05 -8.71
N GLY A 60 10.56 -4.29 -7.54
CA GLY A 60 11.16 -3.95 -6.24
C GLY A 60 11.08 -2.48 -5.85
N MET A 61 10.18 -1.71 -6.48
CA MET A 61 9.95 -0.31 -6.16
C MET A 61 8.46 0.00 -6.08
N TRP A 62 8.13 1.09 -5.38
CA TRP A 62 6.82 1.73 -5.52
C TRP A 62 6.63 2.19 -6.97
N LEU A 63 5.37 2.28 -7.40
CA LEU A 63 5.05 2.77 -8.75
C LEU A 63 5.49 4.23 -8.95
N PRO A 64 5.84 4.64 -10.18
CA PRO A 64 6.32 6.00 -10.47
C PRO A 64 5.38 7.10 -9.98
N GLU A 65 4.08 6.96 -10.21
CA GLU A 65 3.07 7.93 -9.78
C GLU A 65 3.01 8.09 -8.25
N ALA A 66 3.45 7.07 -7.50
CA ALA A 66 3.54 7.15 -6.05
C ALA A 66 4.75 7.97 -5.60
N PHE A 67 5.89 7.85 -6.29
CA PHE A 67 7.04 8.73 -6.04
C PHE A 67 6.74 10.17 -6.44
N ASP A 68 6.08 10.38 -7.58
CA ASP A 68 5.64 11.71 -8.00
C ASP A 68 4.73 12.37 -6.95
N PHE A 69 3.79 11.59 -6.37
CA PHE A 69 2.94 12.05 -5.28
C PHE A 69 3.76 12.45 -4.04
N LEU A 70 4.69 11.60 -3.60
CA LEU A 70 5.50 11.84 -2.40
C LEU A 70 6.38 13.07 -2.55
N GLU A 71 7.03 13.25 -3.70
CA GLU A 71 7.90 14.41 -3.96
C GLU A 71 7.07 15.69 -4.08
N SER A 72 5.97 15.65 -4.84
CA SER A 72 5.11 16.83 -5.06
C SER A 72 4.46 17.34 -3.77
N HIS A 73 4.21 16.45 -2.80
CA HIS A 73 3.54 16.78 -1.56
C HIS A 73 4.45 16.70 -0.32
N LYS A 74 5.76 16.54 -0.52
CA LYS A 74 6.76 16.26 0.53
C LYS A 74 6.63 17.18 1.74
N GLU A 75 6.55 18.49 1.53
CA GLU A 75 6.47 19.47 2.63
C GLU A 75 5.21 19.27 3.47
N LYS A 76 4.05 19.11 2.81
CA LYS A 76 2.77 18.90 3.49
C LYS A 76 2.69 17.56 4.20
N LEU A 77 3.30 16.52 3.64
CA LEU A 77 3.37 15.20 4.25
C LEU A 77 4.29 15.21 5.49
N ASN A 78 5.38 15.97 5.47
CA ASN A 78 6.25 16.13 6.64
C ASN A 78 5.63 17.00 7.75
N SER A 79 4.65 17.85 7.43
CA SER A 79 4.01 18.74 8.41
C SER A 79 2.83 18.10 9.15
N LYS A 80 2.51 16.83 8.90
CA LYS A 80 1.37 16.13 9.51
C LYS A 80 1.63 14.63 9.64
N PRO A 81 0.82 13.88 10.42
CA PRO A 81 0.95 12.44 10.47
C PRO A 81 0.83 11.79 9.09
N PHE A 82 1.86 11.01 8.75
CA PHE A 82 1.97 10.31 7.49
C PHE A 82 2.26 8.83 7.75
N ALA A 83 1.41 7.93 7.26
CA ALA A 83 1.64 6.49 7.29
C ALA A 83 1.78 5.95 5.87
N ALA A 84 2.61 4.92 5.69
CA ALA A 84 2.86 4.31 4.39
C ALA A 84 2.45 2.82 4.39
N PHE A 85 1.96 2.30 3.27
CA PHE A 85 1.84 0.86 3.08
C PHE A 85 2.29 0.43 1.70
N LEU A 86 2.70 -0.83 1.58
CA LEU A 86 2.99 -1.45 0.30
C LEU A 86 2.15 -2.69 0.10
N VAL A 87 1.94 -3.04 -1.16
CA VAL A 87 1.35 -4.32 -1.55
C VAL A 87 2.31 -5.05 -2.46
N CYS A 88 2.81 -6.20 -2.02
CA CYS A 88 3.83 -6.96 -2.74
C CYS A 88 3.45 -8.43 -2.87
N MET A 89 3.58 -8.97 -4.09
CA MET A 89 3.30 -10.39 -4.33
C MET A 89 4.28 -11.33 -3.63
N THR A 90 5.47 -10.87 -3.27
CA THR A 90 6.43 -11.64 -2.48
C THR A 90 5.85 -12.04 -1.11
N MET A 91 4.96 -11.21 -0.54
CA MET A 91 4.28 -11.52 0.71
C MET A 91 3.27 -12.68 0.60
N ALA A 92 2.90 -13.08 -0.62
CA ALA A 92 2.04 -14.24 -0.90
C ALA A 92 2.82 -15.52 -1.24
N MET A 93 4.15 -15.48 -1.23
CA MET A 93 4.98 -16.66 -1.48
C MET A 93 4.96 -17.60 -0.27
N LYS A 94 5.25 -18.88 -0.49
CA LYS A 94 5.51 -19.82 0.61
C LYS A 94 6.67 -19.31 1.47
N ASN A 95 6.55 -19.44 2.79
CA ASN A 95 7.51 -18.95 3.78
C ASN A 95 7.77 -17.43 3.65
N SER A 96 6.70 -16.64 3.46
CA SER A 96 6.78 -15.19 3.25
C SER A 96 7.52 -14.46 4.36
N GLU A 97 7.53 -15.02 5.58
CA GLU A 97 8.27 -14.51 6.73
C GLU A 97 9.77 -14.33 6.47
N LYS A 98 10.36 -15.15 5.58
CA LYS A 98 11.78 -15.04 5.19
C LYS A 98 12.08 -13.83 4.33
N TYR A 99 11.07 -13.26 3.69
CA TYR A 99 11.20 -12.13 2.77
C TYR A 99 10.79 -10.80 3.39
N LEU A 100 10.41 -10.78 4.69
CA LEU A 100 9.95 -9.56 5.35
C LEU A 100 10.95 -8.41 5.27
N GLN A 101 12.23 -8.69 5.55
CA GLN A 101 13.28 -7.66 5.44
C GLN A 101 13.43 -7.17 4.00
N PHE A 102 13.50 -8.10 3.04
CA PHE A 102 13.61 -7.78 1.63
C PHE A 102 12.46 -6.90 1.13
N VAL A 103 11.22 -7.19 1.55
CA VAL A 103 10.05 -6.39 1.21
C VAL A 103 10.06 -5.04 1.95
N SER A 104 10.52 -5.02 3.21
CA SER A 104 10.67 -3.79 3.99
C SER A 104 11.69 -2.84 3.38
N ASP A 105 12.73 -3.36 2.72
CA ASP A 105 13.74 -2.54 2.04
C ASP A 105 13.15 -1.69 0.91
N PHE A 106 12.01 -2.08 0.34
CA PHE A 106 11.28 -1.26 -0.65
C PHE A 106 10.66 0.01 -0.06
N MET A 107 10.61 0.14 1.27
CA MET A 107 10.27 1.40 1.94
C MET A 107 11.48 2.33 2.12
N ILE A 108 12.72 1.87 1.92
CA ILE A 108 13.91 2.72 2.11
C ILE A 108 13.84 4.02 1.28
N PRO A 109 13.46 4.00 -0.01
CA PRO A 109 13.30 5.24 -0.78
C PRO A 109 12.18 6.13 -0.23
N VAL A 110 11.06 5.56 0.21
CA VAL A 110 9.93 6.29 0.80
C VAL A 110 10.35 7.01 2.07
N ARG A 111 11.00 6.29 3.01
CA ARG A 111 11.52 6.82 4.27
C ARG A 111 12.47 8.02 4.06
N LYS A 112 13.25 8.01 2.97
CA LYS A 112 14.18 9.11 2.63
C LYS A 112 13.45 10.36 2.15
N ILE A 113 12.28 10.24 1.52
CA ILE A 113 11.50 11.37 1.01
C ILE A 113 10.61 11.92 2.13
N VAL A 114 9.79 11.05 2.74
CA VAL A 114 8.95 11.36 3.89
C VAL A 114 8.99 10.18 4.86
N PRO A 115 9.54 10.34 6.08
CA PRO A 115 9.55 9.26 7.06
C PRO A 115 8.13 8.99 7.57
N PRO A 116 7.57 7.79 7.34
CA PRO A 116 6.25 7.46 7.85
C PRO A 116 6.29 7.17 9.35
N VAL A 117 5.22 7.53 10.06
CA VAL A 117 5.04 7.21 11.49
C VAL A 117 4.75 5.72 11.70
N SER A 118 4.29 5.02 10.67
CA SER A 118 4.01 3.58 10.66
C SER A 118 3.98 3.03 9.24
N GLU A 119 4.38 1.76 9.09
CA GLU A 119 4.47 1.07 7.81
C GLU A 119 3.65 -0.22 7.79
N GLY A 120 2.82 -0.38 6.77
CA GLY A 120 2.06 -1.60 6.48
C GLY A 120 2.67 -2.39 5.31
N LEU A 121 2.88 -3.69 5.49
CA LEU A 121 3.41 -4.56 4.44
C LEU A 121 2.38 -5.65 4.17
N PHE A 122 1.72 -5.60 3.02
CA PHE A 122 0.58 -6.48 2.72
C PHE A 122 0.82 -7.35 1.49
N ALA A 123 0.23 -8.54 1.51
CA ALA A 123 0.09 -9.37 0.33
C ALA A 123 -1.01 -8.83 -0.59
N GLY A 124 -0.88 -9.14 -1.89
CA GLY A 124 -1.83 -8.73 -2.92
C GLY A 124 -2.57 -9.89 -3.55
N ARG A 125 -3.51 -9.57 -4.45
CA ARG A 125 -4.22 -10.54 -5.26
C ARG A 125 -3.45 -10.82 -6.54
N LEU A 126 -3.20 -12.11 -6.81
CA LEU A 126 -2.63 -12.57 -8.08
C LEU A 126 -3.73 -13.09 -8.98
N GLU A 127 -4.01 -12.35 -10.05
CA GLU A 127 -4.83 -12.80 -11.17
C GLU A 127 -3.97 -12.66 -12.44
N ILE A 128 -3.48 -13.77 -12.99
CA ILE A 128 -2.53 -13.75 -14.13
C ILE A 128 -3.14 -13.02 -15.32
N LYS A 129 -4.46 -13.13 -15.48
CA LYS A 129 -5.22 -12.46 -16.56
C LYS A 129 -5.13 -10.92 -16.49
N LYS A 130 -4.99 -10.35 -15.29
CA LYS A 130 -4.91 -8.90 -15.06
C LYS A 130 -3.50 -8.33 -15.17
N VAL A 131 -2.46 -9.18 -15.11
CA VAL A 131 -1.09 -8.75 -15.37
C VAL A 131 -1.02 -8.28 -16.83
N GLN A 132 -0.42 -7.13 -17.14
CA GLN A 132 -0.33 -6.66 -18.53
C GLN A 132 0.95 -7.17 -19.21
N SER A 133 2.08 -7.08 -18.51
CA SER A 133 3.40 -7.55 -18.93
C SER A 133 3.43 -9.05 -19.29
N LEU A 134 3.77 -9.37 -20.54
CA LEU A 134 3.91 -10.76 -21.02
C LEU A 134 5.03 -11.51 -20.29
N THR A 135 6.15 -10.85 -20.04
CA THR A 135 7.28 -11.44 -19.32
C THR A 135 6.90 -11.79 -17.89
N ASP A 136 6.16 -10.92 -17.20
CA ASP A 136 5.71 -11.19 -15.83
C ASP A 136 4.64 -12.28 -15.78
N LYS A 137 3.75 -12.36 -16.78
CA LYS A 137 2.83 -13.50 -16.92
C LYS A 137 3.58 -14.83 -16.98
N ILE A 138 4.65 -14.90 -17.78
CA ILE A 138 5.45 -16.12 -17.92
C ILE A 138 6.11 -16.47 -16.58
N LYS A 139 6.75 -15.49 -15.91
CA LYS A 139 7.36 -15.68 -14.59
C LYS A 139 6.33 -16.19 -13.56
N PHE A 140 5.17 -15.54 -13.45
CA PHE A 140 4.13 -15.96 -12.51
C PHE A 140 3.60 -17.38 -12.82
N ARG A 141 3.42 -17.73 -14.10
CA ARG A 141 3.02 -19.09 -14.49
C ARG A 141 4.04 -20.14 -14.06
N ILE A 142 5.34 -19.87 -14.24
CA ILE A 142 6.42 -20.76 -13.79
C ILE A 142 6.42 -20.87 -12.25
N SER A 143 6.30 -19.75 -11.54
CA SER A 143 6.25 -19.72 -10.08
C SER A 143 5.04 -20.49 -9.52
N ILE A 144 3.90 -20.47 -10.21
CA ILE A 144 2.71 -21.24 -9.85
C ILE A 144 2.92 -22.73 -10.14
N ALA A 145 3.43 -23.08 -11.33
CA ALA A 145 3.69 -24.47 -11.71
C ALA A 145 4.72 -25.16 -10.78
N THR A 146 5.71 -24.41 -10.30
CA THR A 146 6.71 -24.86 -9.32
C THR A 146 6.20 -24.81 -7.87
N GLY A 147 4.98 -24.32 -7.65
CA GLY A 147 4.34 -24.25 -6.34
C GLY A 147 4.94 -23.23 -5.38
N VAL A 148 5.72 -22.26 -5.87
CA VAL A 148 6.30 -21.16 -5.10
C VAL A 148 5.23 -20.13 -4.74
N MET A 149 4.29 -19.89 -5.66
CA MET A 149 3.15 -18.98 -5.53
C MET A 149 1.85 -19.70 -5.83
N LYS A 150 0.72 -19.13 -5.39
CA LYS A 150 -0.62 -19.56 -5.79
C LYS A 150 -1.36 -18.39 -6.42
N GLU A 151 -2.08 -18.65 -7.50
CA GLU A 151 -3.05 -17.68 -8.01
C GLU A 151 -4.21 -17.55 -7.02
N GLY A 152 -4.75 -16.35 -6.85
CA GLY A 152 -5.83 -16.09 -5.91
C GLY A 152 -5.67 -14.82 -5.09
N ASP A 153 -6.59 -14.65 -4.14
CA ASP A 153 -6.60 -13.54 -3.20
C ASP A 153 -5.78 -13.89 -1.95
N HIS A 154 -4.74 -13.11 -1.69
CA HIS A 154 -3.88 -13.25 -0.51
C HIS A 154 -3.97 -12.03 0.41
N ILE A 155 -4.89 -11.11 0.14
CA ILE A 155 -5.09 -9.92 0.96
C ILE A 155 -5.66 -10.36 2.31
N SER A 156 -4.89 -10.15 3.39
CA SER A 156 -5.30 -10.50 4.76
C SER A 156 -6.03 -9.33 5.40
N SER A 157 -7.36 -9.39 5.45
CA SER A 157 -8.15 -8.37 6.16
C SER A 157 -7.75 -8.26 7.63
N THR A 158 -7.43 -9.37 8.30
CA THR A 158 -6.99 -9.36 9.70
C THR A 158 -5.71 -8.54 9.89
N GLU A 159 -4.73 -8.67 8.99
CA GLU A 159 -3.49 -7.89 9.08
C GLU A 159 -3.73 -6.40 8.81
N ILE A 160 -4.58 -6.08 7.84
CA ILE A 160 -4.94 -4.70 7.49
C ILE A 160 -5.67 -4.04 8.66
N LEU A 161 -6.65 -4.71 9.25
CA LEU A 161 -7.39 -4.21 10.41
C LEU A 161 -6.45 -4.00 11.59
N ARG A 162 -5.59 -4.98 11.91
CA ARG A 162 -4.62 -4.86 13.01
C ARG A 162 -3.67 -3.68 12.82
N TRP A 163 -3.15 -3.49 11.61
CA TRP A 163 -2.29 -2.34 11.33
C TRP A 163 -3.06 -1.02 11.39
N SER A 164 -4.24 -0.95 10.77
CA SER A 164 -5.11 0.24 10.80
C SER A 164 -5.51 0.63 12.21
N ASP A 165 -5.73 -0.36 13.10
CA ASP A 165 -6.00 -0.14 14.51
C ASP A 165 -4.81 0.50 15.23
N SER A 166 -3.59 0.12 14.90
CA SER A 166 -2.39 0.75 15.47
C SER A 166 -2.25 2.22 15.07
N LEU A 167 -2.86 2.64 13.95
CA LEU A 167 -2.79 4.01 13.46
C LEU A 167 -3.69 4.99 14.20
N SER A 168 -4.73 4.53 14.90
CA SER A 168 -5.72 5.45 15.51
C SER A 168 -5.13 6.38 16.57
N HIS A 169 -3.98 6.03 17.14
CA HIS A 169 -3.25 6.85 18.11
C HIS A 169 -2.14 7.70 17.46
N LEU A 170 -1.79 7.42 16.20
CA LEU A 170 -0.69 8.05 15.47
C LEU A 170 -1.16 9.13 14.50
N LEU A 171 -2.42 9.04 14.03
CA LEU A 171 -3.04 9.95 13.06
C LEU A 171 -3.88 11.01 13.75
#